data_AF-A0A101WVD0-F1
#
_entry.id   AF-A0A101WVD0-F1
#
_cell.length_a   1.000
_cell.length_b   1.000
_cell.length_c   1.000
_cell.angle_alpha   90.00
_cell.angle_beta   90.00
_cell.angle_gamma   90.00
#
_symmetry.space_group_name_H-M   'P 1'
#
loop_
_entity.id
_entity.type
_entity.pdbx_description
1 polymer ?
#
loop_
_entity_poly.entity_id
_entity_poly.type
_entity_poly.pdbx_seq_one_letter_code
_entity_poly.pdbx_strand_id
1 'polypeptide(L)'
;MLRRAVAVKLEVTKELNKLLHSVETAYLNIVREVVEYAVKHNVTSANQLQRLFYSKYRDEYPGLHAHLVIQAIRQAVQIAKSFIERRRKGLVNKPYPEVKAVSIRFTEKAWSYGQFVKSIAPVRLSLSLLGERREFG
;
A
#
# COMPACT_ATOMS: atom_id res chain seq x y z
N MET A 1 10.46 -22.46 -5.38
CA MET A 1 11.01 -21.15 -4.94
C MET A 1 10.67 -20.93 -3.47
N LEU A 2 11.65 -21.00 -2.56
CA LEU A 2 11.43 -20.72 -1.13
C LEU A 2 11.21 -19.22 -0.93
N ARG A 3 10.04 -18.83 -0.43
CA ARG A 3 9.78 -17.46 0.04
C ARG A 3 10.09 -17.41 1.54
N ARG A 4 11.22 -16.81 1.92
CA ARG A 4 11.56 -16.55 3.32
C ARG A 4 11.07 -15.14 3.68
N ALA A 5 10.23 -15.04 4.69
CA ALA A 5 9.89 -13.76 5.32
C ALA A 5 10.87 -13.52 6.46
N VAL A 6 11.54 -12.36 6.45
CA VAL A 6 12.49 -11.96 7.50
C VAL A 6 11.98 -10.66 8.09
N ALA A 7 11.75 -10.65 9.40
CA ALA A 7 11.44 -9.42 10.12
C ALA A 7 12.71 -8.58 10.24
N VAL A 8 12.68 -7.35 9.75
CA VAL A 8 13.82 -6.42 9.82
C VAL A 8 13.40 -5.23 10.67
N LYS A 9 14.17 -4.94 11.72
CA LYS A 9 14.07 -3.68 12.45
C LYS A 9 14.95 -2.67 11.71
N LEU A 10 14.33 -1.64 11.14
CA LEU A 10 15.06 -0.56 10.48
C LEU A 10 15.36 0.52 11.53
N GLU A 11 16.64 0.87 11.70
CA GLU A 11 17.02 2.10 12.40
C GLU A 11 16.85 3.26 11.44
N VAL A 12 15.69 3.90 11.54
CA VAL A 12 15.23 4.94 10.61
C VAL A 12 15.37 6.29 11.29
N THR A 13 15.85 7.30 10.56
CA THR A 13 15.84 8.69 11.06
C THR A 13 14.41 9.11 11.40
N LYS A 14 14.22 10.01 12.36
CA LYS A 14 12.88 10.52 12.73
C LYS A 14 12.11 11.04 11.50
N GLU A 15 12.81 11.64 10.54
CA GLU A 15 12.26 12.17 9.28
C GLU A 15 11.74 11.07 8.36
N LEU A 16 12.51 10.02 8.11
CA LEU A 16 12.08 8.92 7.26
C LEU A 16 10.91 8.14 7.89
N ASN A 17 10.87 8.01 9.22
CA ASN A 17 9.70 7.45 9.92
C ASN A 17 8.44 8.31 9.74
N LYS A 18 8.56 9.63 9.88
CA LYS A 18 7.43 10.54 9.61
C LYS A 18 6.93 10.41 8.17
N LEU A 19 7.84 10.28 7.22
CA LEU A 19 7.47 10.11 5.82
C LEU A 19 6.78 8.77 5.55
N LEU A 20 7.30 7.67 6.11
CA LEU A 20 6.67 6.35 6.01
C LEU A 20 5.23 6.39 6.55
N HIS A 21 5.03 7.01 7.71
CA HIS A 21 3.69 7.19 8.26
C HIS A 21 2.81 8.09 7.38
N SER A 22 3.36 9.15 6.78
CA SER A 22 2.61 10.00 5.84
C SER A 22 2.15 9.20 4.61
N VAL A 23 3.03 8.36 4.06
CA VAL A 23 2.71 7.50 2.91
C VAL A 23 1.68 6.44 3.29
N GLU A 24 1.85 5.80 4.44
CA GLU A 24 0.90 4.82 4.98
C GLU A 24 -0.49 5.45 5.20
N THR A 25 -0.53 6.65 5.78
CA THR A 25 -1.76 7.39 6.04
C THR A 25 -2.48 7.75 4.74
N ALA A 26 -1.76 8.33 3.77
CA ALA A 26 -2.33 8.64 2.46
C ALA A 26 -2.87 7.39 1.76
N TYR A 27 -2.09 6.31 1.78
CA TYR A 27 -2.50 5.03 1.18
C TYR A 27 -3.76 4.46 1.86
N LEU A 28 -3.81 4.50 3.20
CA LEU A 28 -4.98 4.04 3.97
C LEU A 28 -6.23 4.88 3.66
N ASN A 29 -6.08 6.19 3.54
CA ASN A 29 -7.20 7.10 3.20
C ASN A 29 -7.77 6.78 1.81
N ILE A 30 -6.89 6.62 0.81
CA ILE A 30 -7.28 6.20 -0.54
C ILE A 30 -8.06 4.87 -0.49
N VAL A 31 -7.53 3.88 0.22
CA VAL A 31 -8.19 2.58 0.32
C VAL A 31 -9.57 2.72 0.95
N ARG A 32 -9.70 3.43 2.07
CA ARG A 32 -10.98 3.60 2.77
C ARG A 32 -12.04 4.24 1.89
N GLU A 33 -11.72 5.36 1.26
CA GLU A 33 -12.67 6.09 0.44
C GLU A 33 -13.09 5.28 -0.80
N VAL A 34 -12.12 4.69 -1.51
CA VAL A 34 -12.43 3.90 -2.71
C VAL A 34 -13.24 2.65 -2.38
N VAL A 35 -12.96 2.00 -1.24
CA VAL A 35 -13.73 0.85 -0.78
C VAL A 35 -15.17 1.25 -0.46
N GLU A 36 -15.36 2.35 0.27
CA GLU A 36 -16.68 2.85 0.62
C GLU A 36 -17.51 3.16 -0.62
N TYR A 37 -16.91 3.87 -1.58
CA TYR A 37 -17.53 4.16 -2.88
C TYR A 37 -17.88 2.87 -3.64
N ALA A 38 -16.92 1.93 -3.74
CA ALA A 38 -17.10 0.67 -4.45
C ALA A 38 -18.26 -0.15 -3.88
N VAL A 39 -18.39 -0.22 -2.55
CA VAL A 39 -19.46 -0.94 -1.86
C VAL A 39 -20.80 -0.21 -2.03
N LYS A 40 -20.83 1.12 -1.87
CA LYS A 40 -22.05 1.94 -2.01
C LYS A 40 -22.65 1.87 -3.40
N HIS A 41 -21.80 1.91 -4.43
CA HIS A 41 -22.22 1.94 -5.84
C HIS A 41 -22.14 0.57 -6.53
N ASN A 42 -21.79 -0.49 -5.80
CA ASN A 42 -21.58 -1.84 -6.33
C ASN A 42 -20.60 -1.91 -7.52
N VAL A 43 -19.56 -1.08 -7.50
CA VAL A 43 -18.54 -0.99 -8.56
C VAL A 43 -17.32 -1.81 -8.17
N THR A 44 -17.03 -2.87 -8.93
CA THR A 44 -15.90 -3.79 -8.64
C THR A 44 -14.85 -3.82 -9.77
N SER A 45 -14.96 -2.95 -10.77
CA SER A 45 -14.00 -2.81 -11.85
C SER A 45 -12.83 -1.91 -11.44
N ALA A 46 -11.62 -2.47 -11.42
CA ALA A 46 -10.42 -1.71 -11.09
C ALA A 46 -10.15 -0.57 -12.09
N ASN A 47 -10.39 -0.80 -13.38
CA ASN A 47 -10.20 0.22 -14.41
C ASN A 47 -11.21 1.37 -14.25
N GLN A 48 -12.45 1.06 -13.85
CA GLN A 48 -13.47 2.08 -13.61
C GLN A 48 -13.12 2.93 -12.40
N LEU A 49 -12.76 2.31 -11.26
CA LEU A 49 -12.35 3.06 -10.08
C LEU A 49 -11.05 3.84 -10.31
N GLN A 50 -10.12 3.30 -11.09
CA GLN A 50 -8.92 4.04 -11.46
C GLN A 50 -9.26 5.28 -12.29
N ARG A 51 -10.16 5.19 -13.28
CA ARG A 51 -10.60 6.36 -14.05
C ARG A 51 -11.27 7.44 -13.20
N LEU A 52 -12.04 7.02 -12.19
CA LEU A 52 -12.76 7.94 -11.29
C LEU A 52 -11.84 8.64 -10.30
N PHE A 53 -10.89 7.90 -9.72
CA PHE A 53 -10.14 8.36 -8.55
C PHE A 53 -8.68 8.73 -8.82
N TYR A 54 -8.09 8.29 -9.94
CA TYR A 54 -6.66 8.48 -10.18
C TYR A 54 -6.27 9.96 -10.19
N SER A 55 -6.96 10.80 -10.98
CA SER A 55 -6.65 12.23 -11.07
C SER A 55 -6.83 12.92 -9.71
N LYS A 56 -7.95 12.64 -9.03
CA LYS A 56 -8.22 13.16 -7.68
C LYS A 56 -7.04 12.95 -6.74
N TYR A 57 -6.53 11.72 -6.64
CA TYR A 57 -5.45 11.42 -5.71
C TYR A 57 -4.06 11.86 -6.18
N ARG A 58 -3.87 12.06 -7.49
CA ARG A 58 -2.65 12.70 -7.99
C ARG A 58 -2.61 14.19 -7.62
N ASP A 59 -3.76 14.84 -7.54
CA ASP A 59 -3.88 16.24 -7.13
C ASP A 59 -3.83 16.39 -5.59
N GLU A 60 -4.52 15.51 -4.86
CA GLU A 60 -4.57 15.52 -3.38
C GLU A 60 -3.23 15.11 -2.75
N TYR A 61 -2.51 14.17 -3.39
CA TYR A 61 -1.23 13.65 -2.91
C TYR A 61 -0.14 13.77 -4.00
N PRO A 62 0.31 15.00 -4.32
CA PRO A 62 1.27 15.20 -5.42
C PRO A 62 2.59 14.46 -5.19
N GLY A 63 3.04 14.38 -3.93
CA GLY A 63 4.25 13.66 -3.50
C GLY A 63 4.08 12.13 -3.37
N LEU A 64 2.86 11.60 -3.48
CA LEU A 64 2.65 10.15 -3.47
C LEU A 64 2.91 9.57 -4.86
N HIS A 65 3.81 8.60 -4.94
CA HIS A 65 4.15 7.99 -6.22
C HIS A 65 2.91 7.37 -6.89
N ALA A 66 2.75 7.63 -8.20
CA ALA A 66 1.56 7.22 -8.95
C ALA A 66 1.27 5.71 -8.85
N HIS A 67 2.31 4.87 -8.75
CA HIS A 67 2.14 3.44 -8.56
C HIS A 67 1.40 3.09 -7.25
N LEU A 68 1.66 3.83 -6.15
CA LEU A 68 0.97 3.60 -4.88
C LEU A 68 -0.51 3.95 -4.97
N VAL A 69 -0.87 5.01 -5.69
CA VAL A 69 -2.28 5.36 -5.95
C VAL A 69 -2.98 4.21 -6.68
N ILE A 70 -2.39 3.73 -7.77
CA ILE A 70 -2.95 2.61 -8.56
C ILE A 70 -3.04 1.34 -7.70
N GLN A 71 -2.02 1.06 -6.89
CA GLN A 71 -2.02 -0.09 -5.99
C GLN A 71 -3.11 -0.01 -4.93
N ALA A 72 -3.29 1.16 -4.30
CA ALA A 72 -4.33 1.40 -3.30
C ALA A 72 -5.72 1.18 -3.89
N ILE A 73 -6.00 1.73 -5.09
CA ILE A 73 -7.27 1.52 -5.80
C ILE A 73 -7.50 0.03 -6.08
N ARG A 74 -6.48 -0.70 -6.55
CA ARG A 74 -6.60 -2.14 -6.78
C ARG A 74 -6.85 -2.92 -5.50
N GLN A 75 -6.20 -2.55 -4.39
CA GLN A 75 -6.42 -3.17 -3.10
C GLN A 75 -7.84 -2.91 -2.59
N ALA A 76 -8.34 -1.68 -2.77
CA ALA A 76 -9.72 -1.32 -2.45
C ALA A 76 -10.73 -2.18 -3.21
N VAL A 77 -10.52 -2.41 -4.50
CA VAL A 77 -11.36 -3.31 -5.31
C VAL A 77 -11.41 -4.72 -4.71
N GLN A 78 -10.28 -5.27 -4.27
CA GLN A 78 -10.24 -6.62 -3.69
C GLN A 78 -11.01 -6.69 -2.36
N ILE A 79 -10.85 -5.67 -1.51
CA ILE A 79 -11.59 -5.56 -0.25
C ILE A 79 -13.10 -5.45 -0.52
N ALA A 80 -13.50 -4.59 -1.46
CA ALA A 80 -14.91 -4.40 -1.82
C ALA A 80 -15.53 -5.69 -2.35
N LYS A 81 -14.85 -6.40 -3.25
CA LYS A 81 -15.30 -7.71 -3.77
C LYS A 81 -15.52 -8.72 -2.66
N SER A 82 -14.53 -8.90 -1.79
CA SER A 82 -14.59 -9.83 -0.66
C SER A 82 -15.72 -9.46 0.30
N PHE A 83 -15.90 -8.17 0.59
CA PHE A 83 -16.96 -7.69 1.46
C PHE A 83 -18.36 -7.93 0.89
N ILE A 84 -18.59 -7.59 -0.38
CA ILE A 84 -19.86 -7.81 -1.07
C ILE A 84 -20.20 -9.30 -1.10
N GLU A 85 -19.22 -10.16 -1.39
CA GLU A 85 -19.42 -11.61 -1.39
C GLU A 85 -19.80 -12.13 0.00
N ARG A 86 -19.08 -11.71 1.05
CA ARG A 86 -19.39 -12.11 2.43
C ARG A 86 -20.75 -11.61 2.90
N ARG A 87 -21.13 -10.38 2.53
CA ARG A 87 -22.48 -9.86 2.77
C ARG A 87 -23.54 -10.71 2.08
N ARG A 88 -23.34 -11.06 0.81
CA ARG A 88 -24.28 -11.93 0.07
C ARG A 88 -24.48 -13.29 0.74
N LYS A 89 -23.45 -13.79 1.42
CA LYS A 89 -23.48 -15.04 2.21
C LYS A 89 -24.05 -14.87 3.63
N GLY A 90 -24.49 -13.66 4.02
CA GLY A 90 -24.97 -13.39 5.38
C GLY A 90 -23.88 -13.41 6.46
N LEU A 91 -22.59 -13.40 6.08
CA LEU A 91 -21.46 -13.48 7.01
C LEU A 91 -21.07 -12.12 7.61
N VAL A 92 -21.68 -11.03 7.13
CA VAL A 92 -21.36 -9.66 7.54
C VAL A 92 -22.65 -8.86 7.63
N ASN A 93 -22.93 -8.32 8.82
CA ASN A 93 -24.10 -7.48 9.09
C ASN A 93 -23.80 -5.97 9.00
N LYS A 94 -22.55 -5.59 8.75
CA LYS A 94 -22.14 -4.17 8.68
C LYS A 94 -22.52 -3.54 7.33
N PRO A 95 -22.85 -2.23 7.29
CA PRO A 95 -23.14 -1.50 6.05
C PRO A 95 -21.88 -1.20 5.21
N TYR A 96 -20.69 -1.22 5.81
CA TYR A 96 -19.41 -0.99 5.13
C TYR A 96 -18.28 -1.81 5.76
N PRO A 97 -17.21 -2.12 5.01
CA PRO A 97 -16.00 -2.72 5.56
C PRO A 97 -15.17 -1.71 6.36
N GLU A 98 -14.65 -2.13 7.50
CA GLU A 98 -13.75 -1.32 8.33
C GLU A 98 -12.29 -1.66 8.01
N VAL A 99 -11.62 -0.80 7.24
CA VAL A 99 -10.19 -0.96 6.93
C VAL A 99 -9.36 -0.27 8.02
N LYS A 100 -8.85 -1.05 8.97
CA LYS A 100 -8.05 -0.55 10.11
C LYS A 100 -6.58 -0.33 9.76
N ALA A 101 -6.02 -1.21 8.93
CA ALA A 101 -4.63 -1.18 8.51
C ALA A 101 -4.51 -1.64 7.06
N VAL A 102 -3.40 -1.27 6.43
CA VAL A 102 -3.06 -1.61 5.05
C VAL A 102 -1.64 -2.16 5.01
N SER A 103 -1.38 -3.02 4.03
CA SER A 103 -0.02 -3.48 3.73
C SER A 103 0.36 -2.96 2.36
N ILE A 104 1.39 -2.12 2.33
CA ILE A 104 1.99 -1.63 1.08
C ILE A 104 3.02 -2.65 0.63
N ARG A 105 2.94 -3.09 -0.62
CA ARG A 105 3.97 -3.93 -1.24
C ARG A 105 4.76 -3.11 -2.25
N PHE A 106 6.07 -3.17 -2.14
CA PHE A 106 6.97 -2.69 -3.18
C PHE A 106 7.31 -3.85 -4.10
N THR A 107 7.32 -3.61 -5.41
CA THR A 107 7.62 -4.64 -6.40
C THR A 107 8.81 -4.21 -7.22
N GLU A 108 9.75 -5.11 -7.48
CA GLU A 108 10.96 -4.80 -8.27
C GLU A 108 10.62 -4.25 -9.66
N LYS A 109 9.53 -4.74 -10.26
CA LYS A 109 9.14 -4.44 -11.65
C LYS A 109 8.37 -3.12 -11.82
N ALA A 110 7.79 -2.56 -10.76
CA ALA A 110 6.95 -1.36 -10.88
C ALA A 110 7.43 -0.21 -10.01
N TRP A 111 7.69 -0.46 -8.73
CA TRP A 111 8.34 0.50 -7.86
C TRP A 111 8.94 -0.22 -6.66
N SER A 112 10.27 -0.35 -6.65
CA SER A 112 10.99 -1.10 -5.63
C SER A 112 11.18 -0.27 -4.35
N TYR A 113 11.42 -0.92 -3.22
CA TYR A 113 11.72 -0.22 -1.97
C TYR A 113 13.00 0.63 -2.09
N GLY A 114 13.99 0.16 -2.85
CA GLY A 114 15.19 0.95 -3.16
C GLY A 114 14.89 2.21 -3.96
N GLN A 115 13.94 2.15 -4.90
CA GLN A 115 13.48 3.34 -5.64
C GLN A 115 12.70 4.30 -4.73
N PHE A 116 11.87 3.78 -3.83
CA PHE A 116 11.21 4.59 -2.80
C PHE A 116 12.24 5.35 -1.96
N VAL A 117 13.19 4.65 -1.36
CA VAL A 117 14.28 5.24 -0.57
C VAL A 117 15.04 6.33 -1.37
N LYS A 118 15.40 6.03 -2.62
CA LYS A 118 16.15 6.97 -3.47
C LYS A 118 15.33 8.21 -3.85
N SER A 119 14.02 8.07 -4.04
CA SER A 119 13.12 9.18 -4.39
C SER A 119 12.97 10.23 -3.28
N ILE A 120 13.45 9.92 -2.08
CA ILE A 120 13.38 10.79 -0.90
C ILE A 120 14.69 11.63 -0.74
N ALA A 121 15.75 11.30 -1.50
CA ALA A 121 17.10 11.91 -1.48
C ALA A 121 17.86 11.77 -0.13
N PRO A 122 19.18 12.04 -0.10
CA PRO A 122 20.25 11.08 0.22
C PRO A 122 20.44 10.84 1.72
N VAL A 123 19.42 10.37 2.44
CA VAL A 123 19.66 9.74 3.73
C VAL A 123 20.40 8.43 3.40
N ARG A 124 21.70 8.38 3.71
CA ARG A 124 22.53 7.16 3.57
C ARG A 124 21.87 6.02 4.34
N LEU A 125 20.95 5.30 3.70
CA LEU A 125 20.51 4.01 4.19
C LEU A 125 21.63 3.03 3.86
N SER A 126 22.61 2.94 4.75
CA SER A 126 23.40 1.74 4.88
C SER A 126 22.44 0.62 5.26
N LEU A 127 21.90 -0.06 4.25
CA LEU A 127 21.29 -1.38 4.42
C LEU A 127 22.45 -2.32 4.75
N SER A 128 22.86 -2.35 6.01
CA SER A 128 23.68 -3.44 6.54
C SER A 128 22.79 -4.68 6.51
N LEU A 129 22.85 -5.43 5.40
CA LEU A 129 22.38 -6.80 5.38
C LEU A 129 23.19 -7.55 6.43
N LEU A 130 22.58 -7.79 7.59
CA LEU A 130 23.16 -8.63 8.64
C LEU A 130 23.16 -10.07 8.12
N GLY A 131 24.15 -10.39 7.29
CA GLY A 131 24.18 -11.61 6.51
C GLY A 131 25.42 -11.76 5.63
N GLU A 132 26.54 -11.11 5.96
CA GLU A 132 27.82 -11.62 5.48
C GLU A 132 28.17 -12.86 6.30
N ARG A 133 28.06 -13.99 5.63
CA ARG A 133 28.54 -15.29 6.06
C ARG A 133 30.03 -15.14 6.35
N ARG A 134 30.43 -15.19 7.62
CA ARG A 134 31.83 -15.41 7.98
C ARG A 134 32.19 -16.81 7.50
N GLU A 135 32.92 -16.90 6.40
CA GLU A 135 33.74 -18.06 6.11
C GLU A 135 34.96 -17.96 7.02
N PHE A 136 35.00 -18.79 8.06
CA PHE A 136 36.22 -19.04 8.80
C PHE A 136 37.01 -20.07 8.00
N GLY A 137 38.21 -19.67 7.56
CA GLY A 137 39.25 -20.60 7.12
C GLY A 137 39.89 -21.33 8.29
#